data_AF-A0A960UJQ8-F1
#
_entry.id   AF-A0A960UJQ8-F1
#
_cell.length_a   1.000
_cell.length_b   1.000
_cell.length_c   1.000
_cell.angle_alpha   90.00
_cell.angle_beta   90.00
_cell.angle_gamma   90.00
#
_symmetry.space_group_name_H-M   'P 1'
#
loop_
_entity.id
_entity.type
_entity.pdbx_description
1 polymer ?
#
loop_
_entity_poly.entity_id
_entity_poly.type
_entity_poly.pdbx_seq_one_letter_code
_entity_poly.pdbx_strand_id
1 'polypeptide(L)' 'MLDGGLRADFPIFKHRVRGHDLVYLDSAASAQKPQVVLDTLHRFYAEGYANIHRGVYRLSEEATRIYEG' A
#
# COMPACT_ATOMS: atom_id res chain seq x y z
N MET A 1 18.81 -7.44 7.16
CA MET A 1 18.36 -7.88 8.49
C MET A 1 17.08 -7.11 8.78
N LEU A 2 15.99 -7.79 9.17
CA LEU A 2 14.73 -7.12 9.51
C LEU A 2 14.79 -6.77 11.00
N ASP A 3 15.20 -5.55 11.32
CA ASP A 3 15.56 -5.12 12.69
C ASP A 3 14.36 -4.59 13.50
N GLY A 4 13.15 -5.01 13.12
CA GLY A 4 11.91 -4.82 13.86
C GLY A 4 10.96 -5.94 13.44
N GLY A 5 10.33 -6.63 14.39
CA GLY A 5 9.52 -7.81 14.05
C GLY A 5 8.49 -7.50 12.97
N LEU A 6 8.30 -8.41 12.00
CA LEU A 6 7.46 -8.24 10.80
C LEU A 6 6.06 -7.62 11.06
N ARG A 7 5.50 -7.83 12.26
CA ARG A 7 4.23 -7.21 12.70
C ARG A 7 4.26 -5.67 12.70
N ALA A 8 5.41 -5.06 12.94
CA ALA A 8 5.58 -3.60 13.02
C ALA A 8 5.36 -2.90 11.67
N ASP A 9 5.59 -3.61 10.56
CA ASP A 9 5.39 -3.11 9.20
C ASP A 9 3.91 -2.99 8.84
N PHE A 10 3.01 -3.64 9.58
CA PHE A 10 1.57 -3.64 9.33
C PHE A 10 0.89 -2.70 10.33
N PRO A 11 0.61 -1.44 9.94
CA PRO A 11 0.09 -0.44 10.86
C PRO A 11 -1.25 -0.84 11.50
N ILE A 12 -2.05 -1.68 10.84
CA ILE A 12 -3.33 -2.14 11.37
C ILE A 12 -3.22 -2.80 12.75
N PHE A 13 -2.09 -3.46 13.05
CA PHE A 13 -1.88 -4.14 14.33
C PHE A 13 -1.49 -3.21 15.48
N LYS A 14 -1.30 -1.91 15.22
CA LYS A 14 -1.14 -0.88 16.26
C LYS A 14 -2.50 -0.45 16.84
N HIS A 15 -3.61 -0.77 16.16
CA HIS A 15 -4.95 -0.42 16.61
C HIS A 15 -5.58 -1.50 17.49
N ARG A 16 -6.45 -1.05 18.40
CA ARG A 16 -7.31 -1.92 19.20
C ARG A 16 -8.71 -1.96 18.62
N VAL A 17 -9.32 -3.14 18.62
CA VAL A 17 -10.71 -3.37 18.23
C VAL A 17 -11.49 -3.80 19.46
N ARG A 18 -12.56 -3.06 19.79
CA ARG A 18 -13.37 -3.31 21.00
C ARG A 18 -12.54 -3.39 22.29
N GLY A 19 -11.48 -2.57 22.38
CA GLY A 19 -10.59 -2.53 23.55
C GLY A 19 -9.50 -3.59 23.60
N HIS A 20 -9.45 -4.52 22.63
CA HIS A 20 -8.46 -5.60 22.57
C HIS A 20 -7.51 -5.43 21.38
N ASP A 21 -6.31 -6.00 21.47
CA ASP A 21 -5.38 -6.03 20.35
C ASP A 21 -5.95 -6.85 19.20
N LEU A 22 -5.75 -6.37 17.96
CA LEU A 22 -6.27 -7.06 16.79
C LEU A 22 -5.55 -8.39 16.55
N VAL A 23 -6.35 -9.47 16.49
CA VAL A 23 -5.97 -10.80 15.99
C VAL A 23 -6.75 -11.05 14.71
N TYR A 24 -6.05 -11.13 13.58
CA TYR A 24 -6.66 -11.26 12.26
C TYR A 24 -6.35 -12.66 11.68
N LEU A 25 -7.36 -13.53 11.66
CA LEU A 25 -7.24 -14.94 11.22
C LEU A 25 -7.99 -15.21 9.90
N ASP A 26 -8.08 -14.20 9.04
CA ASP A 26 -8.81 -14.26 7.77
C ASP A 26 -7.94 -13.83 6.56
N SER A 27 -6.62 -14.00 6.68
CA SER A 27 -5.67 -13.60 5.63
C SER A 27 -5.85 -14.36 4.32
N ALA A 28 -6.48 -15.55 4.35
CA ALA A 28 -6.78 -16.33 3.15
C ALA A 28 -7.86 -15.66 2.27
N ALA A 29 -8.80 -14.93 2.88
CA ALA A 29 -9.75 -14.11 2.14
C ALA A 29 -9.11 -12.81 1.63
N SER A 30 -8.35 -12.12 2.48
CA SER A 30 -7.54 -10.97 2.08
C SER A 30 -6.44 -10.65 3.10
N ALA A 31 -5.23 -10.38 2.65
CA ALA A 31 -4.14 -10.03 3.56
C ALA A 31 -4.18 -8.56 4.00
N GLN A 32 -3.62 -8.28 5.18
CA GLN A 32 -3.30 -6.93 5.62
C GLN A 32 -2.13 -6.35 4.81
N LYS A 33 -2.01 -5.03 4.78
CA LYS A 33 -1.09 -4.32 3.88
C LYS A 33 0.04 -3.72 4.71
N PRO A 34 1.31 -3.99 4.39
CA PRO A 34 2.43 -3.34 5.06
C PRO A 34 2.50 -1.86 4.63
N GLN A 35 3.18 -1.04 5.44
CA GLN A 35 3.29 0.41 5.24
C GLN A 35 3.86 0.76 3.85
N VAL A 36 4.86 0.02 3.37
CA VAL A 36 5.46 0.25 2.04
C VAL A 36 4.45 0.16 0.89
N VAL A 37 3.46 -0.73 0.98
CA VAL A 37 2.39 -0.86 -0.02
C VAL A 37 1.45 0.33 0.04
N LEU A 38 1.08 0.74 1.25
CA LEU A 38 0.20 1.89 1.48
C LEU A 38 0.84 3.20 1.00
N ASP A 39 2.12 3.41 1.32
CA ASP A 39 2.86 4.62 0.92
C ASP A 39 3.01 4.70 -0.60
N THR A 40 3.25 3.57 -1.25
CA THR A 40 3.37 3.49 -2.72
C THR A 40 2.04 3.84 -3.39
N LEU A 41 0.93 3.28 -2.91
CA LEU A 41 -0.40 3.62 -3.40
C LEU A 41 -0.72 5.10 -3.16
N HIS A 42 -0.44 5.60 -1.96
CA HIS A 42 -0.67 6.99 -1.62
C HIS A 42 0.11 7.93 -2.54
N ARG A 43 1.41 7.70 -2.73
CA ARG A 43 2.25 8.50 -3.62
C ARG A 43 1.75 8.45 -5.07
N PHE A 44 1.39 7.27 -5.57
CA PHE A 44 0.82 7.15 -6.91
C PHE A 44 -0.44 8.01 -7.06
N TYR A 45 -1.39 7.93 -6.12
CA TYR A 45 -2.60 8.72 -6.20
C TYR A 45 -2.40 10.22 -5.98
N ALA A 46 -1.46 10.60 -5.12
CA ALA A 46 -1.18 11.99 -4.80
C ALA A 46 -0.39 12.72 -5.90
N GLU A 47 0.54 12.04 -6.55
CA GLU A 47 1.55 12.67 -7.43
C GLU A 47 1.55 12.14 -8.87
N GLY A 48 1.10 10.90 -9.09
CA GLY A 48 1.28 10.18 -10.35
C GLY A 48 -0.01 9.74 -11.06
N TYR A 49 -1.19 10.06 -10.52
CA TYR A 49 -2.45 9.58 -11.08
C TYR A 49 -2.77 10.25 -12.42
N ALA A 50 -2.79 9.45 -13.48
CA ALA A 50 -3.28 9.84 -14.79
C ALA A 50 -4.02 8.66 -15.46
N ASN A 51 -4.89 8.97 -16.41
CA ASN A 51 -5.60 7.94 -17.17
C ASN A 51 -4.62 7.24 -18.14
N ILE A 52 -4.51 5.92 -18.02
CA ILE A 52 -3.43 5.10 -18.59
C ILE A 52 -3.55 4.88 -20.12
N HIS A 53 -4.65 5.33 -20.74
CA HIS A 53 -4.96 5.01 -22.15
C HIS A 53 -5.04 6.20 -23.11
N ARG A 54 -5.01 7.47 -22.66
CA ARG A 54 -5.26 8.63 -23.54
C ARG A 54 -4.52 9.93 -23.19
N GLY A 55 -3.39 9.88 -22.47
CA GLY A 55 -2.62 11.08 -22.14
C GLY A 55 -1.28 11.15 -22.86
N VAL A 56 -1.11 12.04 -23.84
CA VAL A 56 0.21 12.36 -24.43
C VAL A 56 0.93 13.43 -23.59
N TYR A 57 0.87 13.26 -22.25
CA TYR A 57 1.45 14.20 -21.28
C TYR A 57 2.31 13.45 -20.27
N ARG A 58 3.38 14.10 -19.81
CA ARG A 58 4.46 13.57 -18.94
C ARG A 58 4.01 12.66 -17.80
N LEU A 59 2.86 12.96 -17.18
CA LEU A 59 2.29 12.16 -16.08
C LEU A 59 1.81 10.77 -16.53
N SER A 60 1.33 10.61 -17.77
CA SER A 60 0.90 9.31 -18.30
C SER A 60 2.09 8.38 -18.57
N GLU A 61 3.23 8.92 -19.03
CA GLU A 61 4.45 8.13 -19.23
C GLU A 61 5.06 7.67 -17.90
N GLU A 62 5.02 8.54 -16.89
CA GLU A 62 5.54 8.24 -15.55
C GLU A 62 4.65 7.23 -14.81
N ALA A 63 3.33 7.34 -14.94
CA ALA A 63 2.37 6.36 -14.42
C ALA A 63 2.57 4.97 -15.05
N THR A 64 2.74 4.88 -16.38
CA THR A 64 3.02 3.61 -17.07
C THR A 64 4.32 2.97 -16.59
N ARG A 65 5.39 3.77 -16.38
CA ARG A 65 6.67 3.25 -15.89
C ARG A 65 6.57 2.69 -14.47
N ILE A 66 5.78 3.31 -13.59
CA ILE A 66 5.58 2.85 -12.20
C ILE A 66 4.69 1.59 -12.16
N TYR A 67 3.76 1.43 -13.10
CA TYR A 67 2.82 0.32 -13.12
C TYR A 67 3.35 -0.95 -13.81
N GLU A 68 4.12 -0.80 -14.90
CA GLU A 68 4.63 -1.92 -15.73
C GLU A 68 6.07 -2.36 -15.38
N GLY A 69 6.71 -1.71 -14.41
CA GLY A 69 8.12 -1.94 -14.01
C GLY A 69 8.32 -2.95 -12.88
#